data_AF-A0A7V7TUB1-F1
#
_entry.id   AF-A0A7V7TUB1-F1
#
_cell.length_a   1.000
_cell.length_b   1.000
_cell.length_c   1.000
_cell.angle_alpha   90.00
_cell.angle_beta   90.00
_cell.angle_gamma   90.00
#
_symmetry.space_group_name_H-M   'P 1'
#
loop_
_entity.id
_entity.type
_entity.pdbx_description
1 polymer ?
#
loop_
_entity_poly.entity_id
_entity_poly.type
_entity_poly.pdbx_seq_one_letter_code
_entity_poly.pdbx_strand_id
1 'polypeptide(L)'
;MLRALLAVFLVVVAGAASGADLNTSALPRQSYVGKPLRIVLGNAADDHEYRVLSKSANGDWNWNATWSSSHVLEVRPEQAGLLFLGIQSRKSGGAEVELNRYLGQVKILDPTAAMDALSRPLDRLTMLDLDSKVSSMASESQWRTGIDTPRKFADVVRALPTDDARLAVATTSKEGIFALNALQFVSGLWHYGNYDNIRTAGCAALNERQSKPQISLNFDDYLNSPIGCCTDYTIVLGSALEAAGIESRVIATGTHIFNEAYFDGRWWTLDANIGIAYDAPWDVVTDGITQVKAFRFSHAGTQAGSQVYSDAVADFRQVMVLVAASGLMYDFTRTAFDEWKKDVASF
;
A
#
# COMPACT_ATOMS: atom_id res chain seq x y z
N MET A 1 63.57 8.44 3.24
CA MET A 1 62.89 7.30 2.59
C MET A 1 61.65 7.82 1.90
N LEU A 2 61.73 7.96 0.58
CA LEU A 2 60.70 8.50 -0.32
C LEU A 2 59.55 7.47 -0.42
N ARG A 3 58.32 7.83 -0.03
CA ARG A 3 57.12 7.03 -0.35
C ARG A 3 56.51 7.59 -1.62
N ALA A 4 56.60 6.81 -2.69
CA ALA A 4 55.94 7.08 -3.97
C ALA A 4 54.42 6.88 -3.81
N LEU A 5 53.65 7.91 -4.16
CA LEU A 5 52.22 7.81 -4.42
C LEU A 5 52.02 7.06 -5.75
N LEU A 6 51.47 5.86 -5.67
CA LEU A 6 50.95 5.13 -6.83
C LEU A 6 49.52 5.61 -7.08
N ALA A 7 49.34 6.47 -8.08
CA ALA A 7 48.03 6.84 -8.58
C ALA A 7 47.46 5.66 -9.39
N VAL A 8 46.45 4.98 -8.85
CA VAL A 8 45.67 4.00 -9.60
C VAL A 8 44.71 4.78 -10.50
N PHE A 9 45.06 4.90 -11.78
CA PHE A 9 44.11 5.30 -12.82
C PHE A 9 43.14 4.15 -13.04
N LEU A 10 41.92 4.27 -12.51
CA LEU A 10 40.80 3.44 -12.93
C LEU A 10 40.32 3.99 -14.29
N VAL A 11 40.83 3.40 -15.38
CA VAL A 11 40.24 3.59 -16.71
C VAL A 11 38.95 2.78 -16.74
N VAL A 12 37.82 3.44 -16.49
CA VAL A 12 36.51 2.87 -16.81
C VAL A 12 36.38 2.91 -18.33
N VAL A 13 36.70 1.80 -18.97
CA VAL A 13 36.30 1.58 -20.36
C VAL A 13 34.79 1.39 -20.31
N ALA A 14 34.04 2.43 -20.68
CA ALA A 14 32.63 2.31 -20.98
C ALA A 14 32.50 1.38 -22.20
N GLY A 15 32.27 0.10 -21.93
CA GLY A 15 31.82 -0.82 -22.96
C GLY A 15 30.50 -0.29 -23.49
N ALA A 16 30.39 -0.13 -24.81
CA ALA A 16 29.11 0.17 -25.44
C ALA A 16 28.09 -0.87 -24.96
N ALA A 17 27.07 -0.42 -24.24
CA ALA A 17 26.00 -1.30 -23.79
C ALA A 17 25.37 -1.91 -25.04
N SER A 18 25.54 -3.22 -25.24
CA SER A 18 24.80 -3.94 -26.26
C SER A 18 23.31 -3.83 -25.93
N GLY A 19 22.43 -3.75 -26.93
CA GLY A 19 20.97 -3.63 -26.75
C GLY A 19 20.29 -4.73 -25.91
N ALA A 20 21.05 -5.72 -25.41
CA ALA A 20 20.59 -6.80 -24.54
C ALA A 20 20.17 -6.36 -23.12
N ASP A 21 20.70 -5.25 -22.60
CA ASP A 21 20.51 -4.83 -21.19
C ASP A 21 19.48 -3.70 -21.00
N LEU A 22 18.48 -3.61 -21.89
CA LEU A 22 17.41 -2.62 -21.79
C LEU A 22 16.50 -2.96 -20.59
N ASN A 23 16.38 -2.08 -19.60
CA ASN A 23 15.38 -2.25 -18.53
C ASN A 23 14.10 -1.49 -18.87
N THR A 24 12.94 -1.96 -18.43
CA THR A 24 11.66 -1.26 -18.62
C THR A 24 10.95 -1.06 -17.30
N SER A 25 10.21 0.05 -17.16
CA SER A 25 9.27 0.22 -16.06
C SER A 25 8.29 -0.96 -15.99
N ALA A 26 7.88 -1.35 -14.78
CA ALA A 26 6.87 -2.38 -14.60
C ALA A 26 5.55 -1.99 -15.29
N LEU A 27 4.91 -2.95 -15.96
CA LEU A 27 3.60 -2.74 -16.55
C LEU A 27 2.53 -2.73 -15.45
N PRO A 28 1.55 -1.80 -15.50
CA PRO A 28 0.39 -1.93 -14.64
C PRO A 28 -0.36 -3.21 -15.03
N ARG A 29 -0.91 -3.92 -14.05
CA ARG A 29 -1.65 -5.15 -14.38
C ARG A 29 -3.05 -4.84 -14.96
N GLN A 30 -3.58 -3.64 -14.75
CA GLN A 30 -4.84 -3.16 -15.33
C GLN A 30 -4.75 -1.71 -15.86
N SER A 31 -5.54 -1.39 -16.88
CA SER A 31 -5.72 -0.03 -17.42
C SER A 31 -7.09 0.11 -18.09
N TYR A 32 -7.33 1.23 -18.75
CA TYR A 32 -8.62 1.57 -19.36
C TYR A 32 -8.46 1.84 -20.85
N VAL A 33 -9.53 1.58 -21.60
CA VAL A 33 -9.63 2.02 -22.99
C VAL A 33 -9.38 3.54 -23.06
N GLY A 34 -8.48 3.95 -23.95
CA GLY A 34 -8.09 5.34 -24.17
C GLY A 34 -7.06 5.90 -23.18
N LYS A 35 -6.74 5.22 -22.07
CA LYS A 35 -5.72 5.67 -21.12
C LYS A 35 -4.32 5.23 -21.60
N PRO A 36 -3.37 6.15 -21.82
CA PRO A 36 -2.04 5.80 -22.26
C PRO A 36 -1.28 4.98 -21.20
N LEU A 37 -0.64 3.89 -21.64
CA LEU A 37 0.33 3.10 -20.91
C LEU A 37 1.72 3.65 -21.21
N ARG A 38 2.40 4.16 -20.18
CA ARG A 38 3.77 4.69 -20.30
C ARG A 38 4.79 3.61 -19.97
N ILE A 39 5.74 3.41 -20.87
CA ILE A 39 6.86 2.48 -20.72
C ILE A 39 8.14 3.29 -20.75
N VAL A 40 8.84 3.34 -19.61
CA VAL A 40 10.11 4.05 -19.46
C VAL A 40 11.25 3.07 -19.66
N LEU A 41 12.19 3.43 -20.52
CA LEU A 41 13.36 2.63 -20.84
C LEU A 41 14.56 3.04 -19.96
N GLY A 42 15.05 2.11 -19.15
CA GLY A 42 16.33 2.23 -18.45
C GLY A 42 17.46 1.67 -19.30
N ASN A 43 18.62 2.31 -19.28
CA ASN A 43 19.79 1.95 -20.11
C ASN A 43 19.50 1.95 -21.62
N ALA A 44 18.59 2.81 -22.08
CA ALA A 44 18.42 3.04 -23.51
C ALA A 44 19.70 3.69 -24.08
N ALA A 45 20.09 3.27 -25.28
CA ALA A 45 21.24 3.78 -26.00
C ALA A 45 20.78 4.91 -26.94
N ASP A 46 21.53 6.02 -26.95
CA ASP A 46 21.18 7.22 -27.70
C ASP A 46 21.21 7.03 -29.22
N ASP A 47 21.92 6.01 -29.71
CA ASP A 47 22.01 5.65 -31.12
C ASP A 47 20.92 4.67 -31.57
N HIS A 48 19.94 4.37 -30.71
CA HIS A 48 18.86 3.43 -30.99
C HIS A 48 17.49 4.08 -31.15
N GLU A 49 16.64 3.40 -31.90
CA GLU A 49 15.22 3.62 -31.95
C GLU A 49 14.49 2.43 -31.32
N TYR A 50 13.36 2.71 -30.70
CA TYR A 50 12.53 1.76 -29.99
C TYR A 50 11.09 1.82 -30.47
N ARG A 51 10.39 0.70 -30.38
CA ARG A 51 8.92 0.66 -30.56
C ARG A 51 8.30 -0.32 -29.60
N VAL A 52 7.10 0.01 -29.13
CA VAL A 52 6.28 -0.93 -28.35
C VAL A 52 5.31 -1.61 -29.29
N LEU A 53 5.41 -2.93 -29.32
CA LEU A 53 4.43 -3.78 -29.96
C LEU A 53 3.30 -4.09 -28.98
N SER A 54 2.08 -4.14 -29.48
CA SER A 54 0.89 -4.50 -28.74
C SER A 54 0.01 -5.42 -29.57
N LYS A 55 -0.66 -6.37 -28.92
CA LYS A 55 -1.75 -7.16 -29.50
C LYS A 55 -2.84 -7.46 -28.49
N SER A 56 -4.06 -7.66 -28.96
CA SER A 56 -5.13 -8.26 -28.17
C SER A 56 -4.95 -9.79 -28.09
N ALA A 57 -5.70 -10.46 -27.21
CA ALA A 57 -5.59 -11.91 -27.01
C ALA A 57 -5.77 -12.74 -28.29
N ASN A 58 -6.65 -12.29 -29.20
CA ASN A 58 -6.96 -12.97 -30.45
C ASN A 58 -6.45 -12.22 -31.68
N GLY A 59 -5.66 -11.16 -31.48
CA GLY A 59 -5.14 -10.31 -32.54
C GLY A 59 -3.67 -10.60 -32.87
N ASP A 60 -3.23 -10.07 -34.00
CA ASP A 60 -1.81 -10.02 -34.35
C ASP A 60 -1.10 -8.84 -33.69
N TRP A 61 0.22 -8.95 -33.58
CA TRP A 61 1.08 -7.83 -33.18
C TRP A 61 0.94 -6.67 -34.17
N ASN A 62 0.87 -5.44 -33.65
CA ASN A 62 0.91 -4.22 -34.45
C ASN A 62 2.32 -3.96 -35.02
N TRP A 63 2.77 -4.79 -35.96
CA TRP A 63 4.10 -4.68 -36.58
C TRP A 63 4.41 -3.33 -37.25
N ASN A 64 3.39 -2.48 -37.45
CA ASN A 64 3.50 -1.13 -37.98
C ASN A 64 3.69 -0.06 -36.89
N ALA A 65 3.93 -0.43 -35.63
CA ALA A 65 4.21 0.52 -34.55
C ALA A 65 5.41 1.41 -34.90
N THR A 66 5.26 2.71 -34.66
CA THR A 66 6.24 3.73 -35.00
C THR A 66 7.51 3.59 -34.17
N TRP A 67 8.66 3.70 -34.83
CA TRP A 67 9.96 3.79 -34.18
C TRP A 67 10.15 5.17 -33.57
N SER A 68 10.74 5.22 -32.38
CA SER A 68 10.99 6.45 -31.63
C SER A 68 12.35 6.42 -30.97
N SER A 69 13.07 7.54 -31.01
CA SER A 69 14.29 7.75 -30.22
C SER A 69 13.99 8.15 -28.76
N SER A 70 12.71 8.27 -28.38
CA SER A 70 12.32 8.62 -27.00
C SER A 70 12.56 7.45 -26.03
N HIS A 71 13.07 7.77 -24.84
CA HIS A 71 13.18 6.82 -23.72
C HIS A 71 11.84 6.60 -22.99
N VAL A 72 10.80 7.33 -23.39
CA VAL A 72 9.43 7.16 -22.90
C VAL A 72 8.54 6.83 -24.09
N LEU A 73 7.99 5.63 -24.08
CA LEU A 73 7.08 5.13 -25.10
C LEU A 73 5.66 5.06 -24.54
N GLU A 74 4.66 5.31 -25.39
CA GLU A 74 3.25 5.25 -25.01
C GLU A 74 2.47 4.28 -25.90
N VAL A 75 1.62 3.47 -25.27
CA VAL A 75 0.61 2.66 -25.96
C VAL A 75 -0.77 3.07 -25.45
N ARG A 76 -1.67 3.46 -26.35
CA ARG A 76 -3.06 3.77 -25.98
C ARG A 76 -3.96 2.60 -26.38
N PRO A 77 -4.49 1.84 -25.40
CA PRO A 77 -5.38 0.72 -25.71
C PRO A 77 -6.69 1.21 -26.30
N GLU A 78 -7.12 0.64 -27.42
CA GLU A 78 -8.36 1.05 -28.10
C GLU A 78 -9.55 0.15 -27.75
N GLN A 79 -9.30 -1.02 -27.16
CA GLN A 79 -10.30 -2.04 -26.88
C GLN A 79 -10.07 -2.68 -25.51
N ALA A 80 -11.16 -3.08 -24.87
CA ALA A 80 -11.10 -3.87 -23.64
C ALA A 80 -10.62 -5.31 -23.90
N GLY A 81 -10.09 -5.97 -22.87
CA GLY A 81 -9.55 -7.32 -22.97
C GLY A 81 -8.15 -7.43 -22.41
N LEU A 82 -7.43 -8.51 -22.75
CA LEU A 82 -6.01 -8.63 -22.43
C LEU A 82 -5.19 -7.98 -23.56
N LEU A 83 -4.34 -7.03 -23.19
CA LEU A 83 -3.36 -6.40 -24.06
C LEU A 83 -1.97 -6.95 -23.75
N PHE A 84 -1.36 -7.60 -24.72
CA PHE A 84 0.00 -8.12 -24.64
C PHE A 84 0.96 -7.08 -25.18
N LEU A 85 2.08 -6.86 -24.49
CA LEU A 85 3.06 -5.83 -24.84
C LEU A 85 4.43 -6.47 -25.08
N GLY A 86 5.11 -6.01 -26.13
CA GLY A 86 6.48 -6.34 -26.46
C GLY A 86 7.25 -5.07 -26.82
N ILE A 87 8.57 -5.14 -26.81
CA ILE A 87 9.43 -4.05 -27.22
C ILE A 87 10.43 -4.55 -28.26
N GLN A 88 10.70 -3.70 -29.24
CA GLN A 88 11.81 -3.88 -30.15
C GLN A 88 12.75 -2.69 -30.11
N SER A 89 14.04 -2.94 -30.36
CA SER A 89 15.03 -1.90 -30.61
C SER A 89 15.77 -2.17 -31.93
N ARG A 90 16.31 -1.11 -32.53
CA ARG A 90 17.23 -1.15 -33.66
C ARG A 90 18.17 0.04 -33.59
N LYS A 91 19.29 -0.01 -34.30
CA LYS A 91 20.09 1.20 -34.56
C LYS A 91 19.30 2.22 -35.36
N SER A 92 19.47 3.48 -35.02
CA SER A 92 18.82 4.60 -35.71
C SER A 92 19.07 4.57 -37.21
N GLY A 93 18.00 4.59 -38.00
CA GLY A 93 18.06 4.47 -39.46
C GLY A 93 18.36 3.07 -40.01
N GLY A 94 18.61 2.08 -39.14
CA GLY A 94 18.82 0.69 -39.51
C GLY A 94 17.51 -0.06 -39.82
N ALA A 95 17.62 -1.18 -40.54
CA ALA A 95 16.49 -2.08 -40.81
C ALA A 95 16.44 -3.29 -39.87
N GLU A 96 17.57 -3.65 -39.26
CA GLU A 96 17.73 -4.85 -38.45
C GLU A 96 17.27 -4.61 -37.01
N VAL A 97 16.46 -5.53 -36.48
CA VAL A 97 15.99 -5.51 -35.09
C VAL A 97 17.04 -6.18 -34.20
N GLU A 98 17.58 -5.44 -33.23
CA GLU A 98 18.62 -5.92 -32.31
C GLU A 98 18.03 -6.50 -31.01
N LEU A 99 16.87 -5.99 -30.57
CA LEU A 99 16.12 -6.52 -29.42
C LEU A 99 14.69 -6.84 -29.84
N ASN A 100 14.17 -7.98 -29.39
CA ASN A 100 12.76 -8.33 -29.50
C ASN A 100 12.30 -9.05 -28.23
N ARG A 101 11.65 -8.32 -27.31
CA ARG A 101 11.35 -8.82 -25.97
C ARG A 101 9.88 -8.66 -25.63
N TYR A 102 9.29 -9.72 -25.07
CA TYR A 102 7.96 -9.65 -24.45
C TYR A 102 8.04 -8.96 -23.10
N LEU A 103 7.19 -7.96 -22.86
CA LEU A 103 7.15 -7.18 -21.62
C LEU A 103 6.10 -7.70 -20.62
N GLY A 104 5.02 -8.31 -21.11
CA GLY A 104 3.93 -8.79 -20.26
C GLY A 104 2.55 -8.48 -20.83
N GLN A 105 1.53 -8.60 -19.98
CA GLN A 105 0.13 -8.34 -20.35
C GLN A 105 -0.54 -7.40 -19.35
N VAL A 106 -1.50 -6.62 -19.85
CA VAL A 106 -2.32 -5.67 -19.08
C VAL A 106 -3.79 -5.96 -19.38
N LYS A 107 -4.63 -6.06 -18.34
CA LYS A 107 -6.08 -6.12 -18.52
C LYS A 107 -6.63 -4.72 -18.79
N ILE A 108 -7.21 -4.50 -19.95
CA ILE A 108 -7.88 -3.26 -20.35
C ILE A 108 -9.37 -3.37 -20.05
N LEU A 109 -9.90 -2.42 -19.30
CA LEU A 109 -11.32 -2.28 -18.99
C LEU A 109 -11.93 -1.21 -19.89
N ASP A 110 -13.09 -1.47 -20.50
CA ASP A 110 -13.91 -0.41 -21.07
C ASP A 110 -14.63 0.36 -19.94
N PRO A 111 -15.17 1.57 -20.19
CA PRO A 111 -15.86 2.33 -19.15
C PRO A 111 -17.02 1.59 -18.49
N THR A 112 -17.73 0.72 -19.20
CA THR A 112 -18.84 -0.06 -18.63
C THR A 112 -18.31 -1.16 -17.74
N ALA A 113 -17.30 -1.93 -18.17
CA ALA A 113 -16.62 -2.95 -17.38
C ALA A 113 -15.85 -2.34 -16.19
N ALA A 114 -15.34 -1.11 -16.33
CA ALA A 114 -14.78 -0.35 -15.24
C ALA A 114 -15.87 0.04 -14.25
N MET A 115 -17.00 0.58 -14.70
CA MET A 115 -18.15 0.88 -13.84
C MET A 115 -18.75 -0.38 -13.21
N ASP A 116 -18.79 -1.51 -13.91
CA ASP A 116 -19.20 -2.83 -13.40
C ASP A 116 -18.20 -3.35 -12.38
N ALA A 117 -16.90 -3.24 -12.66
CA ALA A 117 -15.84 -3.60 -11.72
C ALA A 117 -15.83 -2.66 -10.50
N LEU A 118 -16.31 -1.42 -10.64
CA LEU A 118 -16.46 -0.44 -9.56
C LEU A 118 -17.85 -0.53 -8.87
N SER A 119 -18.85 -1.18 -9.47
CA SER A 119 -20.23 -1.31 -8.93
C SER A 119 -20.53 -2.69 -8.31
N ARG A 120 -19.98 -3.79 -8.85
CA ARG A 120 -19.92 -5.12 -8.21
C ARG A 120 -19.23 -5.20 -6.83
N PRO A 121 -18.27 -4.34 -6.45
CA PRO A 121 -17.52 -4.44 -5.20
C PRO A 121 -18.35 -4.35 -3.92
N LEU A 122 -19.47 -3.62 -3.92
CA LEU A 122 -20.22 -3.37 -2.69
C LEU A 122 -21.07 -4.56 -2.25
N ASP A 123 -21.44 -5.47 -3.15
CA ASP A 123 -22.28 -6.62 -2.77
C ASP A 123 -21.47 -7.74 -2.11
N ARG A 124 -20.16 -7.83 -2.35
CA ARG A 124 -19.33 -8.90 -1.76
C ARG A 124 -18.77 -8.54 -0.40
N LEU A 125 -18.49 -7.26 -0.14
CA LEU A 125 -18.14 -6.81 1.19
C LEU A 125 -19.44 -6.51 1.95
N THR A 126 -19.89 -7.48 2.74
CA THR A 126 -21.01 -7.24 3.66
C THR A 126 -20.54 -6.36 4.80
N MET A 127 -20.70 -5.04 4.61
CA MET A 127 -20.27 -4.03 5.57
C MET A 127 -21.26 -3.93 6.74
N LEU A 128 -20.75 -4.10 7.96
CA LEU A 128 -21.49 -3.92 9.20
C LEU A 128 -20.90 -2.74 9.96
N ASP A 129 -21.71 -1.72 10.20
CA ASP A 129 -21.34 -0.54 10.98
C ASP A 129 -21.43 -0.84 12.48
N LEU A 130 -20.29 -0.71 13.17
CA LEU A 130 -20.19 -0.88 14.61
C LEU A 130 -19.85 0.45 15.26
N ASP A 131 -20.89 1.17 15.67
CA ASP A 131 -20.74 2.43 16.37
C ASP A 131 -20.06 2.25 17.73
N SER A 132 -19.07 3.08 18.02
CA SER A 132 -18.26 2.98 19.24
C SER A 132 -17.61 4.32 19.58
N LYS A 133 -17.38 4.56 20.88
CA LYS A 133 -16.64 5.73 21.37
C LYS A 133 -15.13 5.48 21.48
N VAL A 134 -14.68 4.26 21.24
CA VAL A 134 -13.29 3.83 21.47
C VAL A 134 -12.29 4.68 20.68
N SER A 135 -12.54 4.91 19.39
CA SER A 135 -11.67 5.76 18.56
C SER A 135 -11.65 7.21 19.05
N SER A 136 -12.81 7.77 19.43
CA SER A 136 -12.90 9.12 19.99
C SER A 136 -12.14 9.25 21.32
N MET A 137 -12.22 8.24 22.20
CA MET A 137 -11.44 8.20 23.44
C MET A 137 -9.93 8.18 23.17
N ALA A 138 -9.48 7.46 22.14
CA ALA A 138 -8.06 7.42 21.77
C ALA A 138 -7.53 8.78 21.26
N SER A 139 -8.41 9.58 20.66
CA SER A 139 -8.08 10.93 20.19
C SER A 139 -7.84 11.93 21.33
N GLU A 140 -8.31 11.61 22.54
CA GLU A 140 -7.96 12.37 23.74
C GLU A 140 -6.51 12.07 24.14
N SER A 141 -5.75 13.05 24.62
CA SER A 141 -4.32 12.85 24.93
C SER A 141 -4.04 12.42 26.39
N GLN A 142 -5.03 12.51 27.28
CA GLN A 142 -4.84 12.34 28.72
C GLN A 142 -4.36 10.93 29.11
N TRP A 143 -4.85 9.89 28.43
CA TRP A 143 -4.50 8.50 28.73
C TRP A 143 -3.06 8.13 28.33
N ARG A 144 -2.40 8.94 27.49
CA ARG A 144 -1.03 8.66 26.99
C ARG A 144 0.03 8.79 28.08
N THR A 145 -0.27 9.51 29.16
CA THR A 145 0.70 9.78 30.22
C THR A 145 1.19 8.49 30.88
N GLY A 146 2.50 8.24 30.79
CA GLY A 146 3.15 7.07 31.39
C GLY A 146 3.10 5.79 30.55
N ILE A 147 2.59 5.88 29.31
CA ILE A 147 2.50 4.76 28.36
C ILE A 147 3.70 4.78 27.41
N ASP A 148 4.79 4.14 27.82
CA ASP A 148 6.08 4.14 27.13
C ASP A 148 6.43 2.81 26.48
N THR A 149 5.56 1.80 26.59
CA THR A 149 5.80 0.44 26.07
C THR A 149 4.54 -0.16 25.46
N PRO A 150 4.69 -1.06 24.47
CA PRO A 150 3.58 -1.81 23.90
C PRO A 150 2.71 -2.53 24.93
N ARG A 151 3.32 -3.05 26.00
CA ARG A 151 2.61 -3.77 27.07
C ARG A 151 1.67 -2.86 27.85
N LYS A 152 2.14 -1.68 28.28
CA LYS A 152 1.30 -0.70 28.97
C LYS A 152 0.16 -0.21 28.07
N PHE A 153 0.42 -0.04 26.77
CA PHE A 153 -0.63 0.31 25.81
C PHE A 153 -1.67 -0.80 25.66
N ALA A 154 -1.23 -2.07 25.57
CA ALA A 154 -2.14 -3.20 25.56
C ALA A 154 -3.00 -3.26 26.86
N ASP A 155 -2.44 -2.89 28.01
CA ASP A 155 -3.21 -2.80 29.27
C ASP A 155 -4.28 -1.71 29.22
N VAL A 156 -4.00 -0.54 28.61
CA VAL A 156 -5.01 0.49 28.34
C VAL A 156 -6.12 -0.07 27.44
N VAL A 157 -5.77 -0.76 26.36
CA VAL A 157 -6.74 -1.36 25.43
C VAL A 157 -7.61 -2.40 26.14
N ARG A 158 -7.04 -3.23 27.04
CA ARG A 158 -7.81 -4.20 27.85
C ARG A 158 -8.77 -3.54 28.82
N ALA A 159 -8.46 -2.34 29.29
CA ALA A 159 -9.28 -1.59 30.23
C ALA A 159 -10.40 -0.78 29.55
N LEU A 160 -10.44 -0.74 28.21
CA LEU A 160 -11.49 -0.05 27.48
C LEU A 160 -12.86 -0.68 27.79
N PRO A 161 -13.92 0.13 27.89
CA PRO A 161 -15.27 -0.39 28.03
C PRO A 161 -15.62 -1.19 26.76
N THR A 162 -15.63 -2.51 26.87
CA THR A 162 -16.13 -3.36 25.81
C THR A 162 -17.66 -3.26 25.80
N ASP A 163 -18.23 -2.68 24.74
CA ASP A 163 -19.64 -2.95 24.42
C ASP A 163 -19.70 -4.38 23.85
N ASP A 164 -19.51 -5.37 24.73
CA ASP A 164 -19.37 -6.80 24.40
C ASP A 164 -20.49 -7.26 23.48
N ALA A 165 -21.71 -6.70 23.63
CA ALA A 165 -22.85 -7.06 22.82
C ALA A 165 -22.68 -6.71 21.32
N ARG A 166 -21.97 -5.62 20.99
CA ARG A 166 -21.73 -5.23 19.59
C ARG A 166 -20.59 -6.01 18.97
N LEU A 167 -19.49 -6.15 19.71
CA LEU A 167 -18.33 -6.93 19.23
C LEU A 167 -18.65 -8.43 19.14
N ALA A 168 -19.61 -8.93 19.93
CA ALA A 168 -20.10 -10.31 19.85
C ALA A 168 -20.65 -10.69 18.47
N VAL A 169 -21.06 -9.72 17.65
CA VAL A 169 -21.48 -9.97 16.25
C VAL A 169 -20.28 -10.36 15.37
N ALA A 170 -19.08 -9.88 15.71
CA ALA A 170 -17.83 -10.17 14.99
C ALA A 170 -17.09 -11.37 15.60
N THR A 171 -16.97 -11.41 16.93
CA THR A 171 -16.15 -12.39 17.64
C THR A 171 -16.62 -12.57 19.08
N THR A 172 -16.47 -13.79 19.60
CA THR A 172 -16.74 -14.11 21.01
C THR A 172 -15.49 -14.50 21.79
N SER A 173 -14.31 -14.54 21.15
CA SER A 173 -13.05 -14.82 21.87
C SER A 173 -12.50 -13.56 22.53
N LYS A 174 -11.72 -13.76 23.59
CA LYS A 174 -11.06 -12.66 24.29
C LYS A 174 -10.01 -12.00 23.39
N GLU A 175 -9.31 -12.82 22.61
CA GLU A 175 -8.31 -12.40 21.64
C GLU A 175 -8.95 -11.54 20.54
N GLY A 176 -10.08 -11.97 19.99
CA GLY A 176 -10.81 -11.20 18.98
C GLY A 176 -11.35 -9.88 19.54
N ILE A 177 -11.97 -9.89 20.72
CA ILE A 177 -12.45 -8.66 21.37
C ILE A 177 -11.29 -7.67 21.59
N PHE A 178 -10.15 -8.17 22.08
CA PHE A 178 -8.95 -7.34 22.24
C PHE A 178 -8.46 -6.78 20.91
N ALA A 179 -8.31 -7.62 19.87
CA ALA A 179 -7.79 -7.21 18.57
C ALA A 179 -8.68 -6.13 17.90
N LEU A 180 -10.00 -6.29 17.97
CA LEU A 180 -10.94 -5.32 17.42
C LEU A 180 -11.00 -4.03 18.25
N ASN A 181 -10.80 -4.08 19.57
CA ASN A 181 -10.63 -2.88 20.38
C ASN A 181 -9.31 -2.17 20.11
N ALA A 182 -8.21 -2.89 19.96
CA ALA A 182 -6.91 -2.33 19.62
C ALA A 182 -6.99 -1.61 18.28
N LEU A 183 -7.59 -2.24 17.26
CA LEU A 183 -7.86 -1.65 15.96
C LEU A 183 -8.64 -0.32 16.08
N GLN A 184 -9.76 -0.33 16.81
CA GLN A 184 -10.59 0.85 17.03
C GLN A 184 -9.82 1.96 17.75
N PHE A 185 -9.06 1.62 18.79
CA PHE A 185 -8.34 2.60 19.59
C PHE A 185 -7.21 3.21 18.77
N VAL A 186 -6.40 2.39 18.07
CA VAL A 186 -5.32 2.87 17.21
C VAL A 186 -5.83 3.76 16.07
N SER A 187 -7.03 3.50 15.53
CA SER A 187 -7.64 4.38 14.51
C SER A 187 -7.87 5.81 14.97
N GLY A 188 -7.96 6.05 16.27
CA GLY A 188 -8.24 7.38 16.81
C GLY A 188 -7.01 8.20 17.20
N LEU A 189 -5.79 7.68 16.99
CA LEU A 189 -4.59 8.28 17.61
C LEU A 189 -4.10 9.55 16.93
N TRP A 190 -4.20 9.65 15.60
CA TRP A 190 -3.50 10.69 14.84
C TRP A 190 -4.36 11.38 13.79
N HIS A 191 -3.99 12.64 13.51
CA HIS A 191 -4.34 13.24 12.23
C HIS A 191 -3.55 12.53 11.12
N TYR A 192 -4.26 12.10 10.08
CA TYR A 192 -3.63 11.41 8.95
C TYR A 192 -3.04 12.40 7.96
N GLY A 193 -1.75 12.25 7.67
CA GLY A 193 -1.03 13.17 6.79
C GLY A 193 -0.61 14.47 7.50
N ASN A 194 -0.03 15.41 6.75
CA ASN A 194 0.30 16.74 7.28
C ASN A 194 -0.93 17.66 7.24
N TYR A 195 -1.06 18.60 8.18
CA TYR A 195 -2.15 19.58 8.23
C TYR A 195 -2.01 20.61 7.11
N ASP A 196 -0.82 21.20 6.97
CA ASP A 196 -0.60 22.34 6.06
C ASP A 196 0.15 21.91 4.79
N ASN A 197 1.20 21.10 4.93
CA ASN A 197 2.05 20.65 3.83
C ASN A 197 1.65 19.26 3.32
N ILE A 198 0.51 19.20 2.64
CA ILE A 198 -0.04 17.96 2.08
C ILE A 198 0.85 17.26 1.03
N ARG A 199 1.96 17.89 0.61
CA ARG A 199 2.91 17.33 -0.38
C ARG A 199 4.04 16.54 0.25
N THR A 200 4.29 16.70 1.56
CA THR A 200 5.32 15.94 2.28
C THR A 200 4.72 14.75 3.01
N ALA A 201 5.54 13.74 3.29
CA ALA A 201 5.11 12.60 4.11
C ALA A 201 4.61 13.09 5.48
N GLY A 202 3.45 12.60 5.92
CA GLY A 202 2.87 12.93 7.22
C GLY A 202 2.89 11.71 8.14
N CYS A 203 4.09 11.26 8.51
CA CYS A 203 4.29 10.14 9.43
C CYS A 203 4.87 10.64 10.76
N ALA A 204 4.79 9.85 11.82
CA ALA A 204 5.32 10.22 13.14
C ALA A 204 6.82 10.60 13.09
N ALA A 205 7.61 9.94 12.24
CA ALA A 205 9.04 10.20 12.10
C ALA A 205 9.40 11.42 11.22
N LEU A 206 8.47 11.89 10.38
CA LEU A 206 8.78 12.79 9.25
C LEU A 206 7.68 13.84 9.03
N ASN A 207 7.01 14.30 10.08
CA ASN A 207 5.90 15.24 9.93
C ASN A 207 6.33 16.71 9.97
N GLU A 208 5.48 17.58 9.45
CA GLU A 208 5.75 19.02 9.32
C GLU A 208 5.95 19.76 10.65
N ARG A 209 5.52 19.19 11.78
CA ARG A 209 5.66 19.79 13.10
C ARG A 209 7.03 19.50 13.71
N GLN A 210 7.80 18.62 13.10
CA GLN A 210 9.17 18.34 13.49
C GLN A 210 10.14 19.22 12.71
N SER A 211 11.09 19.83 13.41
CA SER A 211 12.15 20.63 12.76
C SER A 211 13.11 19.78 11.94
N LYS A 212 13.21 18.48 12.25
CA LYS A 212 14.05 17.50 11.56
C LYS A 212 13.41 16.11 11.62
N PRO A 213 13.55 15.31 10.55
CA PRO A 213 13.34 13.86 10.57
C PRO A 213 13.90 13.16 11.80
N GLN A 214 13.10 12.31 12.42
CA GLN A 214 13.55 11.35 13.43
C GLN A 214 13.89 10.03 12.73
N ILE A 215 15.13 9.55 12.93
CA ILE A 215 15.63 8.31 12.32
C ILE A 215 15.35 7.06 13.16
N SER A 216 14.95 7.28 14.42
CA SER A 216 14.56 6.26 15.38
C SER A 216 13.51 6.90 16.27
N LEU A 217 12.41 6.19 16.47
CA LEU A 217 11.37 6.54 17.41
C LEU A 217 11.47 5.54 18.55
N ASN A 218 11.01 5.90 19.74
CA ASN A 218 10.58 4.97 20.78
C ASN A 218 9.03 4.87 20.77
N PHE A 219 8.44 3.95 21.55
CA PHE A 219 6.98 3.75 21.51
C PHE A 219 6.19 4.98 22.00
N ASP A 220 6.74 5.72 22.97
CA ASP A 220 6.19 6.99 23.44
C ASP A 220 6.22 8.07 22.35
N ASP A 221 7.25 8.10 21.51
CA ASP A 221 7.33 9.05 20.38
C ASP A 221 6.18 8.85 19.39
N TYR A 222 5.78 7.60 19.08
CA TYR A 222 4.59 7.35 18.26
C TYR A 222 3.34 7.88 18.91
N LEU A 223 3.12 7.53 20.19
CA LEU A 223 1.91 7.94 20.89
C LEU A 223 1.83 9.46 21.05
N ASN A 224 2.93 10.16 21.20
CA ASN A 224 2.94 11.62 21.38
C ASN A 224 3.02 12.40 20.06
N SER A 225 3.21 11.71 18.93
CA SER A 225 3.10 12.37 17.62
C SER A 225 1.68 12.90 17.39
N PRO A 226 1.51 14.12 16.86
CA PRO A 226 0.20 14.64 16.46
C PRO A 226 -0.26 14.15 15.07
N ILE A 227 0.65 13.55 14.30
CA ILE A 227 0.47 13.13 12.91
C ILE A 227 0.93 11.70 12.75
N GLY A 228 0.21 10.92 11.94
CA GLY A 228 0.54 9.54 11.63
C GLY A 228 0.18 9.17 10.20
N CYS A 229 0.90 8.18 9.67
CA CYS A 229 0.64 7.53 8.40
C CYS A 229 0.46 6.02 8.59
N CYS A 230 0.06 5.30 7.55
CA CYS A 230 -0.27 3.87 7.61
C CYS A 230 0.80 2.99 8.29
N THR A 231 2.09 3.34 8.14
CA THR A 231 3.19 2.68 8.87
C THR A 231 3.06 2.82 10.39
N ASP A 232 2.74 4.03 10.90
CA ASP A 232 2.62 4.31 12.33
C ASP A 232 1.42 3.55 12.93
N TYR A 233 0.28 3.53 12.23
CA TYR A 233 -0.89 2.73 12.60
C TYR A 233 -0.53 1.23 12.67
N THR A 234 0.19 0.73 11.67
CA THR A 234 0.60 -0.69 11.58
C THR A 234 1.55 -1.08 12.70
N ILE A 235 2.50 -0.20 13.04
CA ILE A 235 3.47 -0.44 14.12
C ILE A 235 2.75 -0.50 15.46
N VAL A 236 1.94 0.51 15.80
CA VAL A 236 1.30 0.56 17.12
C VAL A 236 0.25 -0.56 17.27
N LEU A 237 -0.53 -0.86 16.23
CA LEU A 237 -1.47 -2.00 16.27
C LEU A 237 -0.72 -3.33 16.40
N GLY A 238 0.28 -3.59 15.55
CA GLY A 238 1.05 -4.83 15.59
C GLY A 238 1.76 -5.04 16.93
N SER A 239 2.34 -3.97 17.51
CA SER A 239 2.96 -4.00 18.84
C SER A 239 1.95 -4.32 19.95
N ALA A 240 0.72 -3.80 19.87
CA ALA A 240 -0.34 -4.12 20.81
C ALA A 240 -0.78 -5.59 20.72
N LEU A 241 -0.93 -6.11 19.50
CA LEU A 241 -1.27 -7.51 19.22
C LEU A 241 -0.19 -8.47 19.74
N GLU A 242 1.08 -8.19 19.43
CA GLU A 242 2.24 -8.94 19.92
C GLU A 242 2.30 -8.94 21.46
N ALA A 243 2.11 -7.78 22.09
CA ALA A 243 2.08 -7.66 23.55
C ALA A 243 0.91 -8.42 24.21
N ALA A 244 -0.13 -8.73 23.44
CA ALA A 244 -1.25 -9.59 23.85
C ALA A 244 -1.06 -11.07 23.51
N GLY A 245 0.06 -11.45 22.88
CA GLY A 245 0.31 -12.83 22.46
C GLY A 245 -0.54 -13.26 21.27
N ILE A 246 -1.06 -12.31 20.49
CA ILE A 246 -1.82 -12.58 19.26
C ILE A 246 -0.84 -12.60 18.10
N GLU A 247 -0.79 -13.72 17.39
CA GLU A 247 0.04 -13.84 16.18
C GLU A 247 -0.42 -12.81 15.14
N SER A 248 0.52 -12.04 14.61
CA SER A 248 0.24 -11.00 13.63
C SER A 248 1.31 -10.92 12.55
N ARG A 249 0.90 -10.45 11.39
CA ARG A 249 1.76 -10.20 10.24
C ARG A 249 1.37 -8.92 9.54
N VAL A 250 2.27 -8.39 8.73
CA VAL A 250 2.08 -7.15 8.00
C VAL A 250 1.77 -7.45 6.55
N ILE A 251 0.76 -6.78 6.04
CA ILE A 251 0.45 -6.72 4.61
C ILE A 251 0.97 -5.39 4.10
N ALA A 252 1.94 -5.44 3.18
CA ALA A 252 2.41 -4.27 2.48
C ALA A 252 2.01 -4.37 1.00
N THR A 253 1.27 -3.37 0.54
CA THR A 253 0.92 -3.19 -0.88
C THR A 253 1.81 -2.07 -1.45
N GLY A 254 1.71 -1.79 -2.75
CA GLY A 254 2.46 -0.69 -3.35
C GLY A 254 2.14 0.70 -2.79
N THR A 255 1.02 0.87 -2.09
CA THR A 255 0.54 2.19 -1.64
C THR A 255 0.05 2.24 -0.19
N HIS A 256 -0.04 1.09 0.50
CA HIS A 256 -0.65 1.00 1.82
C HIS A 256 -0.09 -0.18 2.62
N ILE A 257 -0.14 -0.07 3.94
CA ILE A 257 0.36 -1.08 4.87
C ILE A 257 -0.57 -1.19 6.09
N PHE A 258 -0.82 -2.42 6.53
CA PHE A 258 -1.74 -2.74 7.64
C PHE A 258 -1.45 -4.15 8.18
N ASN A 259 -2.21 -4.59 9.18
CA ASN A 259 -1.97 -5.86 9.87
C ASN A 259 -2.96 -6.95 9.43
N GLU A 260 -2.51 -8.21 9.52
CA GLU A 260 -3.38 -9.36 9.72
C GLU A 260 -3.10 -9.95 11.11
N ALA A 261 -4.12 -10.53 11.74
CA ALA A 261 -4.00 -11.17 13.05
C ALA A 261 -4.73 -12.52 13.07
N TYR A 262 -4.18 -13.50 13.79
CA TYR A 262 -4.78 -14.83 13.92
C TYR A 262 -5.54 -14.96 15.25
N PHE A 263 -6.87 -15.00 15.16
CA PHE A 263 -7.77 -15.23 16.29
C PHE A 263 -9.04 -15.93 15.79
N ASP A 264 -9.81 -16.55 16.69
CA ASP A 264 -10.97 -17.40 16.31
C ASP A 264 -10.63 -18.51 15.29
N GLY A 265 -9.39 -19.01 15.33
CA GLY A 265 -8.92 -20.08 14.44
C GLY A 265 -8.74 -19.66 12.98
N ARG A 266 -8.66 -18.36 12.68
CA ARG A 266 -8.46 -17.85 11.32
C ARG A 266 -7.73 -16.51 11.29
N TRP A 267 -7.20 -16.17 10.12
CA TRP A 267 -6.61 -14.86 9.86
C TRP A 267 -7.69 -13.83 9.56
N TRP A 268 -7.60 -12.69 10.22
CA TRP A 268 -8.38 -11.49 9.98
C TRP A 268 -7.48 -10.39 9.46
N THR A 269 -8.00 -9.55 8.56
CA THR A 269 -7.31 -8.33 8.15
C THR A 269 -7.78 -7.14 8.99
N LEU A 270 -6.84 -6.41 9.58
CA LEU A 270 -7.08 -5.30 10.50
C LEU A 270 -6.39 -4.03 9.98
N ASP A 271 -7.17 -3.05 9.53
CA ASP A 271 -6.66 -1.78 9.01
C ASP A 271 -7.06 -0.62 9.92
N ALA A 272 -6.17 -0.28 10.86
CA ALA A 272 -6.40 0.80 11.82
C ALA A 272 -6.40 2.17 11.16
N ASN A 273 -5.71 2.35 10.03
CA ASN A 273 -5.66 3.62 9.32
C ASN A 273 -7.03 4.01 8.73
N ILE A 274 -7.88 3.02 8.44
CA ILE A 274 -9.24 3.26 7.95
C ILE A 274 -10.33 2.73 8.89
N GLY A 275 -9.95 2.19 10.06
CA GLY A 275 -10.86 1.68 11.08
C GLY A 275 -11.79 0.58 10.55
N ILE A 276 -11.25 -0.41 9.83
CA ILE A 276 -12.01 -1.54 9.28
C ILE A 276 -11.31 -2.86 9.62
N ALA A 277 -12.11 -3.85 10.05
CA ALA A 277 -11.70 -5.24 10.14
C ALA A 277 -12.40 -6.06 9.05
N TYR A 278 -11.70 -7.00 8.44
CA TYR A 278 -12.26 -7.97 7.50
C TYR A 278 -12.14 -9.36 8.11
N ASP A 279 -13.25 -10.11 8.10
CA ASP A 279 -13.30 -11.51 8.54
C ASP A 279 -12.71 -12.47 7.51
N ALA A 280 -11.50 -12.15 7.04
CA ALA A 280 -10.72 -12.95 6.10
C ALA A 280 -9.27 -12.44 6.02
N PRO A 281 -8.33 -13.30 5.57
CA PRO A 281 -7.02 -12.85 5.15
C PRO A 281 -7.07 -12.04 3.84
N TRP A 282 -6.08 -11.19 3.61
CA TRP A 282 -6.07 -10.17 2.56
C TRP A 282 -6.14 -10.71 1.12
N ASP A 283 -5.57 -11.89 0.86
CA ASP A 283 -5.74 -12.59 -0.44
C ASP A 283 -7.21 -12.90 -0.71
N VAL A 284 -7.95 -13.35 0.31
CA VAL A 284 -9.40 -13.56 0.21
C VAL A 284 -10.15 -12.22 0.16
N VAL A 285 -9.72 -11.21 0.93
CA VAL A 285 -10.30 -9.87 0.86
C VAL A 285 -10.19 -9.28 -0.54
N THR A 286 -9.13 -9.59 -1.30
CA THR A 286 -8.83 -8.97 -2.61
C THR A 286 -8.96 -9.91 -3.81
N ASP A 287 -9.50 -11.12 -3.64
CA ASP A 287 -9.68 -12.07 -4.76
C ASP A 287 -10.74 -11.65 -5.78
N GLY A 288 -11.58 -10.67 -5.44
CA GLY A 288 -12.66 -10.14 -6.27
C GLY A 288 -13.86 -11.08 -6.44
N ILE A 289 -13.90 -12.20 -5.72
CA ILE A 289 -14.93 -13.25 -5.85
C ILE A 289 -15.56 -13.65 -4.51
N THR A 290 -14.80 -13.68 -3.42
CA THR A 290 -15.30 -14.16 -2.13
C THR A 290 -16.12 -13.10 -1.42
N GLN A 291 -17.27 -13.52 -0.87
CA GLN A 291 -18.03 -12.71 0.06
C GLN A 291 -17.30 -12.62 1.39
N VAL A 292 -17.05 -11.40 1.85
CA VAL A 292 -16.30 -11.13 3.07
C VAL A 292 -17.13 -10.21 3.95
N LYS A 293 -17.26 -10.56 5.23
CA LYS A 293 -17.83 -9.63 6.21
C LYS A 293 -16.77 -8.61 6.58
N ALA A 294 -17.14 -7.34 6.51
CA ALA A 294 -16.29 -6.23 6.91
C ALA A 294 -16.98 -5.47 8.04
N PHE A 295 -16.25 -5.13 9.09
CA PHE A 295 -16.73 -4.40 10.25
C PHE A 295 -16.13 -3.00 10.23
N ARG A 296 -16.99 -2.02 10.04
CA ARG A 296 -16.60 -0.61 9.96
C ARG A 296 -16.87 0.06 11.28
N PHE A 297 -15.80 0.55 11.91
CA PHE A 297 -15.91 1.19 13.21
C PHE A 297 -16.05 2.71 13.09
N SER A 298 -16.62 3.35 14.11
CA SER A 298 -16.50 4.79 14.26
C SER A 298 -15.01 5.18 14.32
N HIS A 299 -14.61 6.16 13.52
CA HIS A 299 -13.21 6.57 13.36
C HIS A 299 -13.08 8.08 13.61
N ALA A 300 -12.36 8.48 14.66
CA ALA A 300 -12.25 9.89 15.05
C ALA A 300 -11.67 10.76 13.93
N GLY A 301 -10.64 10.26 13.23
CA GLY A 301 -10.05 10.92 12.06
C GLY A 301 -10.99 11.21 10.89
N THR A 302 -12.15 10.55 10.78
CA THR A 302 -13.14 10.83 9.72
C THR A 302 -14.33 11.67 10.22
N GLN A 303 -14.35 12.09 11.49
CA GLN A 303 -15.47 12.81 12.09
C GLN A 303 -15.17 14.32 12.18
N ALA A 304 -15.95 15.12 11.47
CA ALA A 304 -15.85 16.57 11.56
C ALA A 304 -15.99 17.05 13.03
N GLY A 305 -15.06 17.90 13.47
CA GLY A 305 -14.97 18.37 14.86
C GLY A 305 -14.10 17.52 15.78
N SER A 306 -13.59 16.37 15.33
CA SER A 306 -12.55 15.63 16.06
C SER A 306 -11.21 16.38 16.04
N GLN A 307 -10.44 16.26 17.13
CA GLN A 307 -9.08 16.83 17.22
C GLN A 307 -8.10 16.22 16.22
N VAL A 308 -8.39 15.01 15.74
CA VAL A 308 -7.56 14.26 14.79
C VAL A 308 -8.20 14.17 13.41
N TYR A 309 -9.23 14.97 13.14
CA TYR A 309 -9.94 14.96 11.85
C TYR A 309 -9.01 15.24 10.66
N SER A 310 -9.12 14.46 9.59
CA SER A 310 -8.43 14.66 8.31
C SER A 310 -9.36 14.29 7.14
N ASP A 311 -9.59 15.22 6.21
CA ASP A 311 -10.33 14.92 4.97
C ASP A 311 -9.66 13.78 4.19
N ALA A 312 -8.32 13.74 4.21
CA ALA A 312 -7.54 12.75 3.50
C ALA A 312 -7.82 11.32 3.97
N VAL A 313 -8.01 11.07 5.28
CA VAL A 313 -8.36 9.72 5.76
C VAL A 313 -9.80 9.34 5.47
N ALA A 314 -10.72 10.31 5.47
CA ALA A 314 -12.11 10.06 5.08
C ALA A 314 -12.21 9.61 3.61
N ASP A 315 -11.50 10.31 2.71
CA ASP A 315 -11.41 9.94 1.30
C ASP A 315 -10.66 8.63 1.12
N PHE A 316 -9.51 8.48 1.79
CA PHE A 316 -8.69 7.27 1.72
C PHE A 316 -9.47 6.03 2.15
N ARG A 317 -10.26 6.11 3.22
CA ARG A 317 -11.13 5.01 3.67
C ARG A 317 -12.09 4.55 2.57
N GLN A 318 -12.75 5.49 1.88
CA GLN A 318 -13.68 5.14 0.80
C GLN A 318 -12.96 4.49 -0.38
N VAL A 319 -11.82 5.07 -0.80
CA VAL A 319 -11.00 4.53 -1.88
C VAL A 319 -10.51 3.13 -1.52
N MET A 320 -10.00 2.92 -0.32
CA MET A 320 -9.46 1.64 0.14
C MET A 320 -10.50 0.53 0.16
N VAL A 321 -11.70 0.80 0.67
CA VAL A 321 -12.81 -0.17 0.61
C VAL A 321 -13.12 -0.51 -0.84
N LEU A 322 -13.24 0.50 -1.71
CA LEU A 322 -13.56 0.29 -3.12
C LEU A 322 -12.47 -0.53 -3.84
N VAL A 323 -11.19 -0.20 -3.67
CA VAL A 323 -10.10 -0.92 -4.36
C VAL A 323 -9.88 -2.32 -3.80
N ALA A 324 -10.06 -2.52 -2.49
CA ALA A 324 -10.05 -3.85 -1.88
C ALA A 324 -11.18 -4.68 -2.45
N ALA A 325 -12.41 -4.15 -2.39
CA ALA A 325 -13.63 -4.75 -2.90
C ALA A 325 -13.57 -5.04 -4.42
N SER A 326 -12.86 -4.22 -5.20
CA SER A 326 -12.67 -4.43 -6.64
C SER A 326 -11.58 -5.47 -6.98
N GLY A 327 -10.88 -6.00 -5.96
CA GLY A 327 -9.75 -6.91 -6.15
C GLY A 327 -8.54 -6.26 -6.81
N LEU A 328 -8.41 -4.93 -6.68
CA LEU A 328 -7.31 -4.16 -7.31
C LEU A 328 -6.04 -4.14 -6.46
N MET A 329 -6.10 -4.60 -5.21
CA MET A 329 -4.99 -4.62 -4.25
C MET A 329 -4.39 -6.01 -4.01
N TYR A 330 -4.34 -6.82 -5.07
CA TYR A 330 -3.87 -8.20 -5.05
C TYR A 330 -2.34 -8.36 -5.14
N ASP A 331 -1.61 -7.26 -5.37
CA ASP A 331 -0.15 -7.25 -5.32
C ASP A 331 0.31 -6.76 -3.94
N PHE A 332 0.79 -7.69 -3.13
CA PHE A 332 1.20 -7.42 -1.76
C PHE A 332 2.26 -8.41 -1.29
N THR A 333 3.01 -8.02 -0.27
CA THR A 333 3.88 -8.91 0.50
C THR A 333 3.25 -9.20 1.87
N ARG A 334 3.61 -10.37 2.41
CA ARG A 334 3.28 -10.80 3.77
C ARG A 334 4.57 -11.05 4.52
N THR A 335 4.72 -10.39 5.67
CA THR A 335 5.92 -10.53 6.51
C THR A 335 5.47 -10.67 7.95
N ALA A 336 6.05 -11.61 8.71
CA ALA A 336 5.76 -11.73 10.14
C ALA A 336 6.05 -10.38 10.82
N PHE A 337 5.22 -9.96 11.79
CA PHE A 337 5.34 -8.63 12.36
C PHE A 337 6.70 -8.40 13.05
N ASP A 338 7.25 -9.42 13.71
CA ASP A 338 8.53 -9.36 14.41
C ASP A 338 9.74 -9.31 13.45
N GLU A 339 9.61 -9.85 12.25
CA GLU A 339 10.56 -9.69 11.16
C GLU A 339 10.46 -8.28 10.56
N TRP A 340 9.25 -7.87 10.16
CA TRP A 340 9.01 -6.58 9.53
C TRP A 340 9.46 -5.41 10.41
N LYS A 341 9.14 -5.46 11.71
CA LYS A 341 9.51 -4.38 12.63
C LYS A 341 11.03 -4.17 12.72
N LYS A 342 11.86 -5.20 12.53
CA LYS A 342 13.34 -5.03 12.56
C LYS A 342 13.84 -4.13 11.43
N ASP A 343 13.12 -4.09 10.30
CA ASP A 343 13.52 -3.33 9.12
C ASP A 343 13.03 -1.88 9.16
N VAL A 344 11.94 -1.60 9.88
CA VAL A 344 11.30 -0.28 9.91
C VAL A 344 11.41 0.45 11.25
N ALA A 345 11.75 -0.27 12.31
CA ALA A 345 11.59 0.15 13.67
C ALA A 345 12.77 -0.30 14.54
N SER A 346 13.49 0.65 15.10
CA SER A 346 14.59 0.42 16.04
C SER A 346 14.10 0.56 17.47
N PHE A 347 13.25 -0.37 17.94
CA PHE A 347 12.83 -0.48 19.34
C PHE A 347 13.56 -1.60 20.07
#